data_AF-A0A9W4X4T4-F1
#
_entry.id   AF-A0A9W4X4T4-F1
#
_cell.length_a   1.000
_cell.length_b   1.000
_cell.length_c   1.000
_cell.angle_alpha   90.00
_cell.angle_beta   90.00
_cell.angle_gamma   90.00
#
_symmetry.space_group_name_H-M   'P 1'
#
loop_
_entity.id
_entity.type
_entity.pdbx_description
1 polymer ?
#
loop_
_entity_poly.entity_id
_entity_poly.type
_entity_poly.pdbx_seq_one_letter_code
_entity_poly.pdbx_strand_id
1 'polypeptide(L)'
;KIEDTGTQQKTERGDERQKDEETNLRNQINDNLSPIKDNSSNSNFLPSSTDIQNHYNSDKDKSEIENNPNLITPEQKVQANELLKIVISGELLIKKKRFNREILTKLITEKKNNTFLYQLLNKESRIDKVISKLESIQQSQKKKYLWEIGIKNKTIKSAQTEIDNLEEENEELFQENESLRDELEAGLKDKQNKESRLNNLFKQRQVFQNRYNTEKEKVSNLVLELQKEQAKNDDVQHKLFETEQENRMLKYKNIELETDLNNALQKKSELRKRLIEIKRSHKSSVQKAQAANLCRDLIKYESIGELENDKDNVLKQFISQSTGSLIETVANCQQHLKLTDLTQIKTTHPMPEGKSLEDLITFYHANQTKTPTPTQPTITKLESGEPNETIIVNQIIQECDLGLNQNSSLNQVISQINKLIKTKPPTIKPVNQPSDNPFGESLEKIAEIDLNGLEKELGIKLSSEIKQQIKQATNYQELSSLRNQEIKSYLERNQGSVITSQPQQEVVKLFGKERIVWVSWLVISLLVIGGLLLKIKPLTAKKPSSKKDKLREYIEMKSKEDIFADYGKALQDKELEAEKELLENDFD
;
A
#
# COMPACT_ATOMS: atom_id res chain seq x y z
N LYS A 1 15.60 -72.36 69.38
CA LYS A 1 15.21 -70.95 69.21
C LYS A 1 14.22 -70.95 68.05
N ILE A 2 12.89 -70.85 68.26
CA ILE A 2 12.15 -69.74 68.92
C ILE A 2 12.29 -68.50 68.01
N GLU A 3 11.25 -67.86 67.46
CA GLU A 3 9.81 -67.71 67.79
C GLU A 3 9.03 -67.63 66.43
N ASP A 4 7.74 -67.96 66.20
CA ASP A 4 6.46 -67.65 66.91
C ASP A 4 6.14 -66.14 66.93
N THR A 5 4.93 -65.58 66.73
CA THR A 5 3.57 -66.07 66.37
C THR A 5 3.13 -65.41 65.02
N GLY A 6 1.89 -65.28 64.55
CA GLY A 6 0.55 -65.54 65.10
C GLY A 6 -0.60 -65.20 64.11
N THR A 7 -1.79 -64.86 64.60
CA THR A 7 -3.01 -64.52 63.81
C THR A 7 -4.02 -63.75 64.67
N GLN A 8 -4.78 -62.79 64.12
CA GLN A 8 -6.20 -62.43 64.45
C GLN A 8 -6.66 -61.27 63.53
N GLN A 9 -7.63 -61.45 62.61
CA GLN A 9 -9.09 -61.48 62.81
C GLN A 9 -9.70 -60.27 63.55
N LYS A 10 -10.45 -59.43 62.81
CA LYS A 10 -11.77 -58.97 63.26
C LYS A 10 -12.71 -58.70 62.08
N THR A 11 -13.98 -59.06 62.26
CA THR A 11 -15.08 -59.11 61.29
C THR A 11 -15.95 -57.85 61.33
N GLU A 12 -16.46 -57.41 60.17
CA GLU A 12 -17.83 -56.86 59.93
C GLU A 12 -17.92 -56.46 58.43
N ARG A 13 -18.67 -57.14 57.54
CA ARG A 13 -20.12 -57.39 57.43
C ARG A 13 -20.91 -56.17 56.91
N GLY A 14 -21.35 -56.20 55.65
CA GLY A 14 -22.30 -55.21 55.11
C GLY A 14 -22.36 -55.11 53.58
N ASP A 15 -23.36 -55.79 53.00
CA ASP A 15 -24.08 -55.49 51.75
C ASP A 15 -23.34 -55.31 50.41
N GLU A 16 -23.47 -56.36 49.60
CA GLU A 16 -23.64 -56.24 48.14
C GLU A 16 -24.79 -55.28 47.79
N ARG A 17 -24.60 -54.46 46.74
CA ARG A 17 -25.61 -54.32 45.66
C ARG A 17 -25.04 -53.66 44.42
N GLN A 18 -25.55 -54.12 43.27
CA GLN A 18 -25.01 -53.87 41.94
C GLN A 18 -25.18 -52.41 41.49
N LYS A 19 -24.13 -51.93 40.82
CA LYS A 19 -23.99 -50.73 40.00
C LYS A 19 -22.82 -51.02 39.03
N ASP A 20 -22.86 -50.73 37.73
CA ASP A 20 -23.88 -50.07 36.90
C ASP A 20 -23.94 -50.78 35.54
N GLU A 21 -25.14 -51.10 35.06
CA GLU A 21 -25.36 -51.50 33.66
C GLU A 21 -26.66 -50.86 33.14
N GLU A 22 -26.61 -49.52 32.95
CA GLU A 22 -27.72 -48.79 32.32
C GLU A 22 -27.18 -47.56 31.55
N THR A 23 -26.62 -47.81 30.36
CA THR A 23 -26.35 -46.77 29.36
C THR A 23 -27.21 -47.02 28.11
N ASN A 24 -27.67 -45.93 27.48
CA ASN A 24 -28.58 -45.85 26.31
C ASN A 24 -30.08 -45.98 26.56
N LEU A 25 -30.69 -44.89 27.05
CA LEU A 25 -32.06 -44.48 26.66
C LEU A 25 -32.29 -42.98 26.92
N ARG A 26 -31.48 -42.12 26.28
CA ARG A 26 -31.63 -40.65 26.37
C ARG A 26 -31.38 -39.96 25.03
N ASN A 27 -32.33 -40.09 24.11
CA ASN A 27 -32.51 -39.22 22.94
C ASN A 27 -33.89 -39.46 22.31
N GLN A 28 -34.90 -38.73 22.79
CA GLN A 28 -36.20 -38.38 22.13
C GLN A 28 -37.25 -37.99 23.19
N ILE A 29 -37.12 -36.81 23.80
CA ILE A 29 -38.26 -36.05 24.34
C ILE A 29 -37.98 -34.59 23.99
N ASN A 30 -38.49 -34.14 22.84
CA ASN A 30 -38.43 -32.75 22.43
C ASN A 30 -39.82 -32.33 21.91
N ASP A 31 -40.82 -32.50 22.78
CA ASP A 31 -42.19 -32.07 22.54
C ASP A 31 -42.45 -30.71 23.19
N ASN A 32 -43.00 -29.79 22.41
CA ASN A 32 -43.33 -28.42 22.81
C ASN A 32 -44.26 -28.38 24.03
N LEU A 33 -43.69 -28.10 25.21
CA LEU A 33 -44.47 -27.69 26.38
C LEU A 33 -44.99 -26.26 26.17
N SER A 34 -46.19 -26.16 25.59
CA SER A 34 -46.97 -24.93 25.60
C SER A 34 -47.10 -24.38 27.02
N PRO A 35 -47.15 -23.04 27.21
CA PRO A 35 -47.19 -22.44 28.53
C PRO A 35 -48.41 -22.95 29.31
N ILE A 36 -48.13 -23.63 30.42
CA ILE A 36 -49.14 -24.12 31.34
C ILE A 36 -49.80 -22.89 31.96
N LYS A 37 -51.00 -22.52 31.46
CA LYS A 37 -51.82 -21.46 32.04
C LYS A 37 -51.93 -21.65 33.55
N ASP A 38 -51.64 -20.60 34.30
CA ASP A 38 -51.72 -20.59 35.75
C ASP A 38 -53.09 -21.06 36.23
N ASN A 39 -53.14 -22.26 36.80
CA ASN A 39 -54.28 -22.72 37.59
C ASN A 39 -54.29 -22.03 38.96
N SER A 40 -54.34 -20.70 38.93
CA SER A 40 -54.69 -19.85 40.06
C SER A 40 -56.19 -20.00 40.36
N SER A 41 -56.55 -21.09 41.03
CA SER A 41 -57.84 -21.21 41.71
C SER A 41 -57.69 -21.98 43.01
N ASN A 42 -57.17 -21.28 44.02
CA ASN A 42 -57.10 -21.82 45.38
C ASN A 42 -58.52 -22.16 45.86
N SER A 43 -58.75 -23.41 46.24
CA SER A 43 -60.03 -24.08 45.96
C SER A 43 -61.10 -23.85 47.03
N ASN A 44 -61.70 -22.67 47.07
CA ASN A 44 -62.96 -22.42 47.80
C ASN A 44 -64.20 -22.70 46.93
N PHE A 45 -64.21 -23.85 46.23
CA PHE A 45 -65.38 -24.31 45.48
C PHE A 45 -66.48 -24.82 46.41
N LEU A 46 -67.28 -23.90 46.95
CA LEU A 46 -68.58 -24.22 47.55
C LEU A 46 -69.51 -24.85 46.48
N PRO A 47 -70.39 -25.80 46.85
CA PRO A 47 -71.50 -26.20 45.99
C PRO A 47 -72.41 -24.99 45.68
N SER A 48 -73.12 -25.02 44.54
CA SER A 48 -74.07 -23.95 44.21
C SER A 48 -75.15 -23.85 45.30
N SER A 49 -75.57 -22.64 45.64
CA SER A 49 -76.71 -22.42 46.55
C SER A 49 -77.98 -23.12 46.04
N THR A 50 -78.16 -23.20 44.72
CA THR A 50 -79.24 -23.95 44.07
C THR A 50 -79.09 -25.47 44.28
N ASP A 51 -77.88 -26.03 44.14
CA ASP A 51 -77.64 -27.46 44.39
C ASP A 51 -77.98 -27.83 45.84
N ILE A 52 -77.53 -27.00 46.79
CA ILE A 52 -77.76 -27.15 48.23
C ILE A 52 -79.25 -27.05 48.54
N GLN A 53 -79.93 -26.01 48.04
CA GLN A 53 -81.35 -25.79 48.32
C GLN A 53 -82.24 -26.88 47.70
N ASN A 54 -81.89 -27.40 46.52
CA ASN A 54 -82.59 -28.53 45.91
C ASN A 54 -82.45 -29.80 46.75
N HIS A 55 -81.23 -30.17 47.17
CA HIS A 55 -81.01 -31.34 48.02
C HIS A 55 -81.70 -31.18 49.38
N TYR A 56 -81.61 -29.99 49.98
CA TYR A 56 -82.28 -29.64 51.25
C TYR A 56 -83.81 -29.77 51.17
N ASN A 57 -84.42 -29.33 50.07
CA ASN A 57 -85.87 -29.46 49.88
C ASN A 57 -86.32 -30.93 49.76
N SER A 58 -85.44 -31.84 49.33
CA SER A 58 -85.70 -33.28 49.24
C SER A 58 -85.16 -34.10 50.42
N ASP A 59 -84.54 -33.47 51.42
CA ASP A 59 -83.87 -34.19 52.50
C ASP A 59 -84.86 -34.70 53.55
N LYS A 60 -84.76 -35.98 53.92
CA LYS A 60 -85.65 -36.60 54.91
C LYS A 60 -85.56 -35.91 56.28
N ASP A 61 -84.37 -35.44 56.64
CA ASP A 61 -84.09 -34.85 57.95
C ASP A 61 -84.72 -33.45 58.08
N LYS A 62 -85.07 -32.78 56.96
CA LYS A 62 -85.76 -31.48 56.97
C LYS A 62 -87.14 -31.58 57.65
N SER A 63 -87.95 -32.54 57.23
CA SER A 63 -89.27 -32.80 57.84
C SER A 63 -89.15 -33.26 59.30
N GLU A 64 -88.04 -33.89 59.68
CA GLU A 64 -87.79 -34.24 61.08
C GLU A 64 -87.46 -33.00 61.92
N ILE A 65 -86.66 -32.04 61.43
CA ILE A 65 -86.40 -30.76 62.11
C ILE A 65 -87.70 -29.97 62.30
N GLU A 66 -88.51 -29.82 61.24
CA GLU A 66 -89.73 -29.00 61.26
C GLU A 66 -90.72 -29.52 62.32
N ASN A 67 -90.85 -30.84 62.46
CA ASN A 67 -91.79 -31.51 63.36
C ASN A 67 -91.20 -31.95 64.73
N ASN A 68 -89.92 -31.68 65.03
CA ASN A 68 -89.32 -32.14 66.29
C ASN A 68 -89.85 -31.34 67.51
N PRO A 69 -90.52 -31.97 68.49
CA PRO A 69 -91.04 -31.27 69.67
C PRO A 69 -89.94 -30.74 70.60
N ASN A 70 -88.70 -31.24 70.49
CA ASN A 70 -87.58 -30.82 71.33
C ASN A 70 -86.88 -29.54 70.83
N LEU A 71 -87.23 -29.05 69.62
CA LEU A 71 -86.75 -27.76 69.10
C LEU A 71 -87.78 -26.69 69.43
N ILE A 72 -87.77 -26.25 70.69
CA ILE A 72 -88.81 -25.41 71.29
C ILE A 72 -88.72 -23.95 70.79
N THR A 73 -87.51 -23.46 70.50
CA THR A 73 -87.33 -22.06 70.04
C THR A 73 -87.14 -21.96 68.52
N PRO A 74 -87.59 -20.86 67.88
CA PRO A 74 -87.35 -20.62 66.46
C PRO A 74 -85.86 -20.65 66.07
N GLU A 75 -84.99 -20.15 66.94
CA GLU A 75 -83.54 -20.09 66.74
C GLU A 75 -82.93 -21.50 66.64
N GLN A 76 -83.38 -22.43 67.49
CA GLN A 76 -82.95 -23.83 67.44
C GLN A 76 -83.33 -24.49 66.11
N LYS A 77 -84.51 -24.17 65.55
CA LYS A 77 -84.92 -24.64 64.21
C LYS A 77 -84.09 -24.02 63.09
N VAL A 78 -83.74 -22.73 63.19
CA VAL A 78 -82.84 -22.08 62.22
C VAL A 78 -81.45 -22.72 62.24
N GLN A 79 -80.86 -22.90 63.42
CA GLN A 79 -79.54 -23.54 63.59
C GLN A 79 -79.53 -25.00 63.10
N ALA A 80 -80.60 -25.76 63.37
CA ALA A 80 -80.76 -27.12 62.83
C ALA A 80 -80.74 -27.13 61.29
N ASN A 81 -81.49 -26.21 60.66
CA ASN A 81 -81.58 -26.09 59.22
C ASN A 81 -80.26 -25.60 58.58
N GLU A 82 -79.51 -24.73 59.25
CA GLU A 82 -78.16 -24.34 58.82
C GLU A 82 -77.18 -25.52 58.89
N LEU A 83 -77.19 -26.30 59.98
CA LEU A 83 -76.35 -27.49 60.11
C LEU A 83 -76.69 -28.53 59.03
N LEU A 84 -77.98 -28.79 58.76
CA LEU A 84 -78.40 -29.67 57.68
C LEU A 84 -77.88 -29.18 56.31
N LYS A 85 -77.93 -27.88 56.02
CA LYS A 85 -77.33 -27.30 54.79
C LYS A 85 -75.82 -27.48 54.72
N ILE A 86 -75.09 -27.43 55.85
CA ILE A 86 -73.64 -27.70 55.91
C ILE A 86 -73.36 -29.19 55.65
N VAL A 87 -74.15 -30.11 56.22
CA VAL A 87 -74.03 -31.57 55.98
C VAL A 87 -74.25 -31.89 54.49
N ILE A 88 -75.33 -31.39 53.90
CA ILE A 88 -75.64 -31.52 52.47
C ILE A 88 -74.52 -30.93 51.60
N SER A 89 -73.97 -29.79 51.99
CA SER A 89 -72.81 -29.20 51.30
C SER A 89 -71.60 -30.14 51.34
N GLY A 90 -71.34 -30.80 52.47
CA GLY A 90 -70.31 -31.83 52.60
C GLY A 90 -70.55 -33.04 51.70
N GLU A 91 -71.78 -33.54 51.63
CA GLU A 91 -72.16 -34.65 50.74
C GLU A 91 -72.00 -34.31 49.25
N LEU A 92 -72.40 -33.10 48.85
CA LEU A 92 -72.20 -32.59 47.49
C LEU A 92 -70.70 -32.45 47.14
N LEU A 93 -69.87 -32.02 48.08
CA LEU A 93 -68.41 -31.96 47.91
C LEU A 93 -67.81 -33.37 47.74
N ILE A 94 -68.22 -34.34 48.57
CA ILE A 94 -67.81 -35.75 48.47
C ILE A 94 -68.18 -36.32 47.10
N LYS A 95 -69.43 -36.13 46.66
CA LYS A 95 -69.93 -36.60 45.35
C LYS A 95 -69.12 -36.01 44.19
N LYS A 96 -68.69 -34.76 44.31
CA LYS A 96 -67.86 -34.05 43.31
C LYS A 96 -66.34 -34.29 43.50
N LYS A 97 -65.91 -35.11 44.47
CA LYS A 97 -64.50 -35.33 44.89
C LYS A 97 -63.73 -34.03 45.20
N ARG A 98 -64.45 -33.00 45.69
CA ARG A 98 -63.91 -31.69 46.05
C ARG A 98 -63.73 -31.57 47.57
N PHE A 99 -62.85 -30.67 47.98
CA PHE A 99 -62.60 -30.34 49.37
C PHE A 99 -62.97 -28.88 49.61
N ASN A 100 -63.54 -28.59 50.79
CA ASN A 100 -63.68 -27.24 51.30
C ASN A 100 -63.34 -27.28 52.80
N ARG A 101 -62.35 -26.48 53.21
CA ARG A 101 -61.83 -26.47 54.57
C ARG A 101 -62.85 -25.94 55.58
N GLU A 102 -63.66 -24.96 55.21
CA GLU A 102 -64.63 -24.33 56.10
C GLU A 102 -65.77 -25.29 56.43
N ILE A 103 -66.30 -26.01 55.43
CA ILE A 103 -67.35 -27.02 55.64
C ILE A 103 -66.84 -28.14 56.57
N LEU A 104 -65.64 -28.68 56.33
CA LEU A 104 -65.07 -29.70 57.23
C LEU A 104 -64.85 -29.14 58.65
N THR A 105 -64.33 -27.92 58.78
CA THR A 105 -64.07 -27.30 60.09
C THR A 105 -65.36 -27.07 60.87
N LYS A 106 -66.44 -26.62 60.21
CA LYS A 106 -67.75 -26.45 60.85
C LYS A 106 -68.32 -27.79 61.34
N LEU A 107 -68.28 -28.83 60.52
CA LEU A 107 -68.76 -30.17 60.90
C LEU A 107 -67.94 -30.78 62.06
N ILE A 108 -66.61 -30.62 62.06
CA ILE A 108 -65.74 -31.07 63.17
C ILE A 108 -66.05 -30.29 64.45
N THR A 109 -66.32 -28.99 64.37
CA THR A 109 -66.70 -28.17 65.53
C THR A 109 -68.02 -28.64 66.15
N GLU A 110 -69.06 -28.86 65.35
CA GLU A 110 -70.35 -29.40 65.85
C GLU A 110 -70.19 -30.78 66.48
N LYS A 111 -69.41 -31.66 65.84
CA LYS A 111 -69.06 -32.98 66.40
C LYS A 111 -68.35 -32.87 67.74
N LYS A 112 -67.35 -31.98 67.85
CA LYS A 112 -66.56 -31.76 69.07
C LYS A 112 -67.41 -31.19 70.21
N ASN A 113 -68.32 -30.28 69.88
CA ASN A 113 -69.24 -29.68 70.83
C ASN A 113 -70.39 -30.62 71.24
N ASN A 114 -70.60 -31.72 70.49
CA ASN A 114 -71.64 -32.73 70.71
C ASN A 114 -73.02 -32.10 70.96
N THR A 115 -73.37 -31.10 70.13
CA THR A 115 -74.61 -30.34 70.29
C THR A 115 -75.84 -31.24 70.13
N PHE A 116 -76.97 -30.85 70.71
CA PHE A 116 -78.24 -31.55 70.48
C PHE A 116 -78.58 -31.63 68.97
N LEU A 117 -78.23 -30.59 68.22
CA LEU A 117 -78.38 -30.52 66.76
C LEU A 117 -77.49 -31.54 66.04
N TYR A 118 -76.23 -31.70 66.49
CA TYR A 118 -75.35 -32.75 66.00
C TYR A 118 -75.94 -34.15 66.27
N GLN A 119 -76.43 -34.42 67.48
CA GLN A 119 -77.04 -35.72 67.81
C GLN A 119 -78.30 -36.00 66.98
N LEU A 120 -79.14 -34.98 66.76
CA LEU A 120 -80.35 -35.08 65.95
C LEU A 120 -80.05 -35.42 64.48
N LEU A 121 -79.00 -34.81 63.90
CA LEU A 121 -78.66 -34.95 62.48
C LEU A 121 -77.58 -36.00 62.18
N ASN A 122 -76.86 -36.49 63.18
CA ASN A 122 -75.90 -37.59 63.04
C ASN A 122 -76.55 -38.98 63.18
N LYS A 123 -77.84 -39.09 62.83
CA LYS A 123 -78.52 -40.39 62.65
C LYS A 123 -77.73 -41.26 61.69
N GLU A 124 -77.64 -42.56 62.01
CA GLU A 124 -76.86 -43.53 61.23
C GLU A 124 -75.38 -43.12 61.03
N SER A 125 -74.83 -42.26 61.89
CA SER A 125 -73.50 -41.65 61.73
C SER A 125 -73.33 -40.86 60.43
N ARG A 126 -74.38 -40.17 59.94
CA ARG A 126 -74.36 -39.37 58.70
C ARG A 126 -73.24 -38.31 58.70
N ILE A 127 -73.15 -37.49 59.74
CA ILE A 127 -72.15 -36.42 59.86
C ILE A 127 -70.75 -37.01 60.00
N ASP A 128 -70.58 -38.06 60.79
CA ASP A 128 -69.32 -38.80 60.92
C ASP A 128 -68.81 -39.36 59.58
N LYS A 129 -69.71 -39.96 58.77
CA LYS A 129 -69.42 -40.46 57.42
C LYS A 129 -69.00 -39.32 56.48
N VAL A 130 -69.61 -38.13 56.61
CA VAL A 130 -69.24 -36.94 55.83
C VAL A 130 -67.87 -36.41 56.23
N ILE A 131 -67.60 -36.26 57.54
CA ILE A 131 -66.29 -35.83 58.07
C ILE A 131 -65.20 -36.79 57.57
N SER A 132 -65.34 -38.09 57.80
CA SER A 132 -64.33 -39.10 57.43
C SER A 132 -64.03 -39.12 55.92
N LYS A 133 -65.06 -38.98 55.07
CA LYS A 133 -64.86 -38.90 53.61
C LYS A 133 -64.21 -37.59 53.17
N LEU A 134 -64.56 -36.46 53.78
CA LEU A 134 -63.91 -35.16 53.50
C LEU A 134 -62.44 -35.16 53.95
N GLU A 135 -62.13 -35.75 55.11
CA GLU A 135 -60.75 -35.96 55.58
C GLU A 135 -59.96 -36.86 54.60
N SER A 136 -60.56 -37.96 54.13
CA SER A 136 -59.95 -38.84 53.13
C SER A 136 -59.65 -38.08 51.81
N ILE A 137 -60.58 -37.25 51.33
CA ILE A 137 -60.37 -36.39 50.16
C ILE A 137 -59.25 -35.38 50.43
N GLN A 138 -59.22 -34.75 51.61
CA GLN A 138 -58.17 -33.80 52.00
C GLN A 138 -56.78 -34.46 51.99
N GLN A 139 -56.64 -35.66 52.58
CA GLN A 139 -55.37 -36.39 52.58
C GLN A 139 -54.96 -36.84 51.18
N SER A 140 -55.91 -37.29 50.36
CA SER A 140 -55.66 -37.65 48.95
C SER A 140 -55.16 -36.45 48.14
N GLN A 141 -55.79 -35.28 48.32
CA GLN A 141 -55.35 -34.04 47.66
C GLN A 141 -53.99 -33.59 48.17
N LYS A 142 -53.76 -33.60 49.50
CA LYS A 142 -52.45 -33.29 50.10
C LYS A 142 -51.34 -34.19 49.56
N LYS A 143 -51.58 -35.51 49.46
CA LYS A 143 -50.62 -36.46 48.88
C LYS A 143 -50.34 -36.15 47.41
N LYS A 144 -51.36 -35.81 46.62
CA LYS A 144 -51.20 -35.39 45.22
C LYS A 144 -50.35 -34.12 45.11
N TYR A 145 -50.67 -33.07 45.87
CA TYR A 145 -49.89 -31.82 45.89
C TYR A 145 -48.42 -32.04 46.30
N LEU A 146 -48.16 -32.84 47.34
CA LEU A 146 -46.80 -33.16 47.76
C LEU A 146 -46.01 -33.93 46.69
N TRP A 147 -46.67 -34.82 45.95
CA TRP A 147 -46.05 -35.54 44.83
C TRP A 147 -45.76 -34.62 43.64
N GLU A 148 -46.69 -33.72 43.29
CA GLU A 148 -46.48 -32.69 42.25
C GLU A 148 -45.34 -31.73 42.62
N ILE A 149 -45.25 -31.30 43.89
CA ILE A 149 -44.13 -30.51 44.41
C ILE A 149 -42.82 -31.30 44.33
N GLY A 150 -42.83 -32.59 44.68
CA GLY A 150 -41.66 -33.47 44.56
C GLY A 150 -41.13 -33.58 43.14
N ILE A 151 -42.02 -33.72 42.15
CA ILE A 151 -41.65 -33.71 40.72
C ILE A 151 -41.09 -32.35 40.32
N LYS A 152 -41.80 -31.24 40.61
CA LYS A 152 -41.32 -29.89 40.29
C LYS A 152 -39.94 -29.60 40.87
N ASN A 153 -39.70 -29.98 42.13
CA ASN A 153 -38.40 -29.83 42.78
C ASN A 153 -37.31 -30.69 42.11
N LYS A 154 -37.63 -31.89 41.61
CA LYS A 154 -36.68 -32.71 40.85
C LYS A 154 -36.35 -32.06 39.50
N THR A 155 -37.35 -31.52 38.79
CA THR A 155 -37.16 -30.79 37.54
C THR A 155 -36.33 -29.53 37.74
N ILE A 156 -36.63 -28.72 38.77
CA ILE A 156 -35.86 -27.52 39.14
C ILE A 156 -34.39 -27.87 39.41
N LYS A 157 -34.12 -28.94 40.18
CA LYS A 157 -32.75 -29.40 40.41
C LYS A 157 -32.04 -29.82 39.12
N SER A 158 -32.72 -30.54 38.22
CA SER A 158 -32.15 -30.93 36.93
C SER A 158 -31.83 -29.72 36.06
N ALA A 159 -32.71 -28.70 36.05
CA ALA A 159 -32.50 -27.47 35.31
C ALA A 159 -31.38 -26.61 35.92
N GLN A 160 -31.25 -26.58 37.25
CA GLN A 160 -30.14 -25.89 37.91
C GLN A 160 -28.79 -26.50 37.50
N THR A 161 -28.64 -27.82 37.56
CA THR A 161 -27.39 -28.47 37.11
C THR A 161 -27.11 -28.26 35.61
N GLU A 162 -28.13 -28.08 34.79
CA GLU A 162 -27.97 -27.73 33.37
C GLU A 162 -27.50 -26.28 33.19
N ILE A 163 -28.00 -25.34 34.01
CA ILE A 163 -27.50 -23.95 34.09
C ILE A 163 -26.06 -23.93 34.59
N ASP A 164 -25.75 -24.61 35.69
CA ASP A 164 -24.40 -24.65 36.29
C ASP A 164 -23.35 -25.14 35.26
N ASN A 165 -23.67 -26.18 34.48
CA ASN A 165 -22.80 -26.68 33.41
C ASN A 165 -22.64 -25.69 32.24
N LEU A 166 -23.70 -24.97 31.87
CA LEU A 166 -23.66 -23.96 30.79
C LEU A 166 -22.90 -22.71 31.21
N GLU A 167 -22.92 -22.34 32.50
CA GLU A 167 -22.08 -21.29 33.06
C GLU A 167 -20.59 -21.68 33.02
N GLU A 168 -20.25 -22.93 33.33
CA GLU A 168 -18.88 -23.47 33.19
C GLU A 168 -18.40 -23.48 31.72
N GLU A 169 -19.21 -23.98 30.78
CA GLU A 169 -18.88 -23.98 29.34
C GLU A 169 -18.70 -22.56 28.79
N ASN A 170 -19.52 -21.60 29.23
CA ASN A 170 -19.43 -20.21 28.80
C ASN A 170 -18.20 -19.48 29.38
N GLU A 171 -17.75 -19.86 30.58
CA GLU A 171 -16.49 -19.37 31.16
C GLU A 171 -15.26 -19.95 30.44
N GLU A 172 -15.25 -21.24 30.08
CA GLU A 172 -14.20 -21.83 29.23
C GLU A 172 -14.11 -21.11 27.88
N LEU A 173 -15.24 -20.85 27.22
CA LEU A 173 -15.30 -20.09 25.97
C LEU A 173 -14.84 -18.63 26.14
N PHE A 174 -15.09 -17.99 27.29
CA PHE A 174 -14.59 -16.64 27.56
C PHE A 174 -13.06 -16.62 27.64
N GLN A 175 -12.46 -17.58 28.36
CA GLN A 175 -11.02 -17.72 28.49
C GLN A 175 -10.33 -18.09 27.15
N GLU A 176 -10.95 -18.93 26.33
CA GLU A 176 -10.46 -19.20 24.96
C GLU A 176 -10.48 -17.92 24.09
N ASN A 177 -11.56 -17.13 24.15
CA ASN A 177 -11.65 -15.86 23.44
C ASN A 177 -10.62 -14.82 23.92
N GLU A 178 -10.27 -14.80 25.20
CA GLU A 178 -9.21 -13.95 25.75
C GLU A 178 -7.83 -14.39 25.22
N SER A 179 -7.52 -15.69 25.27
CA SER A 179 -6.28 -16.25 24.72
C SER A 179 -6.12 -15.99 23.22
N LEU A 180 -7.22 -16.06 22.43
CA LEU A 180 -7.20 -15.78 21.00
C LEU A 180 -6.99 -14.28 20.69
N ARG A 181 -7.42 -13.37 21.58
CA ARG A 181 -7.14 -11.93 21.46
C ARG A 181 -5.67 -11.62 21.70
N ASP A 182 -5.07 -12.23 22.72
CA ASP A 182 -3.64 -12.09 23.02
C ASP A 182 -2.77 -12.60 21.86
N GLU A 183 -3.11 -13.76 21.28
CA GLU A 183 -2.41 -14.30 20.10
C GLU A 183 -2.54 -13.37 18.88
N LEU A 184 -3.74 -12.81 18.65
CA LEU A 184 -3.99 -11.86 17.58
C LEU A 184 -3.20 -10.55 17.76
N GLU A 185 -3.13 -10.00 18.98
CA GLU A 185 -2.36 -8.80 19.28
C GLU A 185 -0.84 -9.04 19.08
N ALA A 186 -0.33 -10.19 19.55
CA ALA A 186 1.05 -10.60 19.33
C ALA A 186 1.38 -10.71 17.83
N GLY A 187 0.49 -11.33 17.03
CA GLY A 187 0.63 -11.45 15.58
C GLY A 187 0.60 -10.10 14.85
N LEU A 188 -0.28 -9.18 15.26
CA LEU A 188 -0.33 -7.81 14.72
C LEU A 188 0.97 -7.03 15.02
N LYS A 189 1.51 -7.17 16.23
CA LYS A 189 2.76 -6.51 16.64
C LYS A 189 3.97 -7.03 15.87
N ASP A 190 4.07 -8.34 15.64
CA ASP A 190 5.10 -8.92 14.76
C ASP A 190 4.96 -8.42 13.32
N LYS A 191 3.74 -8.33 12.77
CA LYS A 191 3.48 -7.77 11.43
C LYS A 191 3.95 -6.32 11.33
N GLN A 192 3.65 -5.46 12.31
CA GLN A 192 4.10 -4.06 12.35
C GLN A 192 5.64 -3.94 12.44
N ASN A 193 6.29 -4.83 13.19
CA ASN A 193 7.76 -4.89 13.24
C ASN A 193 8.37 -5.28 11.89
N LYS A 194 7.79 -6.28 11.20
CA LYS A 194 8.20 -6.71 9.86
C LYS A 194 8.01 -5.60 8.82
N GLU A 195 6.89 -4.89 8.87
CA GLU A 195 6.62 -3.73 8.01
C GLU A 195 7.60 -2.57 8.26
N SER A 196 7.91 -2.27 9.52
CA SER A 196 8.93 -1.28 9.90
C SER A 196 10.32 -1.67 9.37
N ARG A 197 10.68 -2.95 9.44
CA ARG A 197 11.94 -3.48 8.88
C ARG A 197 11.96 -3.36 7.35
N LEU A 198 10.85 -3.68 6.67
CA LEU A 198 10.73 -3.57 5.22
C LEU A 198 10.87 -2.11 4.75
N ASN A 199 10.21 -1.17 5.44
CA ASN A 199 10.34 0.27 5.16
C ASN A 199 11.77 0.78 5.35
N ASN A 200 12.51 0.26 6.35
CA ASN A 200 13.93 0.60 6.53
C ASN A 200 14.82 0.01 5.42
N LEU A 201 14.55 -1.22 4.96
CA LEU A 201 15.25 -1.80 3.79
C LEU A 201 14.97 -1.02 2.50
N PHE A 202 13.73 -0.54 2.30
CA PHE A 202 13.38 0.30 1.15
C PHE A 202 14.15 1.63 1.16
N LYS A 203 14.25 2.29 2.33
CA LYS A 203 15.10 3.50 2.49
C LYS A 203 16.57 3.22 2.22
N GLN A 204 17.12 2.09 2.70
CA GLN A 204 18.50 1.70 2.39
C GLN A 204 18.69 1.48 0.88
N ARG A 205 17.76 0.79 0.20
CA ARG A 205 17.80 0.59 -1.26
C ARG A 205 17.81 1.92 -2.01
N GLN A 206 17.01 2.91 -1.61
CA GLN A 206 17.05 4.25 -2.20
C GLN A 206 18.40 4.94 -2.01
N VAL A 207 19.02 4.85 -0.82
CA VAL A 207 20.36 5.39 -0.58
C VAL A 207 21.41 4.71 -1.48
N PHE A 208 21.35 3.39 -1.65
CA PHE A 208 22.23 2.67 -2.58
C PHE A 208 21.99 3.08 -4.04
N GLN A 209 20.74 3.20 -4.48
CA GLN A 209 20.39 3.65 -5.83
C GLN A 209 20.95 5.04 -6.13
N ASN A 210 20.82 5.97 -5.17
CA ASN A 210 21.36 7.32 -5.29
C ASN A 210 22.89 7.32 -5.39
N ARG A 211 23.58 6.55 -4.53
CA ARG A 211 25.05 6.39 -4.61
C ARG A 211 25.48 5.80 -5.95
N TYR A 212 24.81 4.75 -6.41
CA TYR A 212 25.09 4.11 -7.71
C TYR A 212 24.95 5.12 -8.86
N ASN A 213 23.89 5.93 -8.87
CA ASN A 213 23.70 6.97 -9.87
C ASN A 213 24.82 8.02 -9.83
N THR A 214 25.24 8.47 -8.63
CA THR A 214 26.36 9.41 -8.47
C THR A 214 27.70 8.83 -8.94
N GLU A 215 28.01 7.57 -8.64
CA GLU A 215 29.24 6.94 -9.15
C GLU A 215 29.18 6.72 -10.67
N LYS A 216 28.01 6.36 -11.22
CA LYS A 216 27.79 6.27 -12.67
C LYS A 216 28.02 7.61 -13.38
N GLU A 217 27.57 8.72 -12.78
CA GLU A 217 27.80 10.07 -13.28
C GLU A 217 29.31 10.44 -13.26
N LYS A 218 30.02 10.13 -12.17
CA LYS A 218 31.48 10.32 -12.09
C LYS A 218 32.22 9.52 -13.17
N VAL A 219 31.86 8.25 -13.39
CA VAL A 219 32.44 7.42 -14.45
C VAL A 219 32.16 8.03 -15.83
N SER A 220 30.93 8.50 -16.07
CA SER A 220 30.59 9.19 -17.33
C SER A 220 31.44 10.44 -17.56
N ASN A 221 31.70 11.23 -16.51
CA ASN A 221 32.54 12.42 -16.58
C ASN A 221 34.02 12.07 -16.83
N LEU A 222 34.55 11.02 -16.18
CA LEU A 222 35.91 10.53 -16.40
C LEU A 222 36.11 9.97 -17.81
N VAL A 223 35.12 9.27 -18.38
CA VAL A 223 35.16 8.81 -19.78
C VAL A 223 35.22 9.99 -20.74
N LEU A 224 34.44 11.04 -20.50
CA LEU A 224 34.44 12.26 -21.31
C LEU A 224 35.75 13.06 -21.18
N GLU A 225 36.38 13.04 -20.01
CA GLU A 225 37.71 13.61 -19.79
C GLU A 225 38.80 12.80 -20.52
N LEU A 226 38.76 11.47 -20.43
CA LEU A 226 39.67 10.58 -21.16
C LEU A 226 39.58 10.76 -22.68
N GLN A 227 38.37 10.91 -23.23
CA GLN A 227 38.15 11.22 -24.65
C GLN A 227 38.78 12.56 -25.07
N LYS A 228 38.74 13.59 -24.21
CA LYS A 228 39.41 14.87 -24.46
C LYS A 228 40.93 14.73 -24.45
N GLU A 229 41.49 13.94 -23.54
CA GLU A 229 42.95 13.68 -23.52
C GLU A 229 43.40 12.82 -24.71
N GLN A 230 42.60 11.85 -25.17
CA GLN A 230 42.85 11.15 -26.43
C GLN A 230 42.89 12.11 -27.62
N ALA A 231 41.88 12.98 -27.77
CA ALA A 231 41.85 13.95 -28.87
C ALA A 231 43.05 14.92 -28.85
N LYS A 232 43.54 15.32 -27.66
CA LYS A 232 44.78 16.11 -27.51
C LYS A 232 46.02 15.30 -27.91
N ASN A 233 46.10 14.04 -27.49
CA ASN A 233 47.22 13.18 -27.86
C ASN A 233 47.27 12.98 -29.38
N ASP A 234 46.13 12.80 -30.04
CA ASP A 234 46.05 12.63 -31.50
C ASP A 234 46.50 13.91 -32.25
N ASP A 235 46.12 15.10 -31.76
CA ASP A 235 46.64 16.39 -32.26
C ASP A 235 48.17 16.54 -32.06
N VAL A 236 48.71 16.08 -30.93
CA VAL A 236 50.16 16.06 -30.68
C VAL A 236 50.87 15.07 -31.62
N GLN A 237 50.31 13.89 -31.86
CA GLN A 237 50.86 12.92 -32.83
C GLN A 237 50.86 13.49 -34.25
N HIS A 238 49.78 14.19 -34.65
CA HIS A 238 49.71 14.86 -35.95
C HIS A 238 50.82 15.91 -36.11
N LYS A 239 50.98 16.80 -35.13
CA LYS A 239 52.03 17.84 -35.12
C LYS A 239 53.44 17.26 -35.13
N LEU A 240 53.66 16.15 -34.43
CA LEU A 240 54.93 15.44 -34.43
C LEU A 240 55.22 14.86 -35.82
N PHE A 241 54.22 14.27 -36.49
CA PHE A 241 54.35 13.79 -37.86
C PHE A 241 54.64 14.93 -38.86
N GLU A 242 53.94 16.06 -38.77
CA GLU A 242 54.23 17.26 -39.59
C GLU A 242 55.67 17.74 -39.39
N THR A 243 56.11 17.83 -38.14
CA THR A 243 57.48 18.22 -37.76
C THR A 243 58.52 17.21 -38.29
N GLU A 244 58.21 15.92 -38.29
CA GLU A 244 59.08 14.91 -38.93
C GLU A 244 59.17 15.08 -40.45
N GLN A 245 58.07 15.39 -41.13
CA GLN A 245 58.08 15.65 -42.57
C GLN A 245 58.88 16.90 -42.92
N GLU A 246 58.72 17.98 -42.16
CA GLU A 246 59.52 19.20 -42.32
C GLU A 246 61.02 18.91 -42.13
N ASN A 247 61.39 18.16 -41.07
CA ASN A 247 62.78 17.76 -40.84
C ASN A 247 63.35 16.88 -41.97
N ARG A 248 62.54 16.00 -42.58
CA ARG A 248 62.95 15.23 -43.77
C ARG A 248 63.20 16.16 -44.96
N MET A 249 62.32 17.13 -45.22
CA MET A 249 62.48 18.12 -46.29
C MET A 249 63.73 19.00 -46.10
N LEU A 250 63.97 19.48 -44.87
CA LEU A 250 65.17 20.24 -44.50
C LEU A 250 66.44 19.40 -44.68
N LYS A 251 66.40 18.11 -44.34
CA LYS A 251 67.53 17.18 -44.56
C LYS A 251 67.84 17.01 -46.04
N TYR A 252 66.84 16.84 -46.91
CA TYR A 252 67.05 16.78 -48.36
C TYR A 252 67.66 18.09 -48.90
N LYS A 253 67.14 19.24 -48.46
CA LYS A 253 67.66 20.56 -48.85
C LYS A 253 69.12 20.78 -48.39
N ASN A 254 69.50 20.29 -47.21
CA ASN A 254 70.89 20.35 -46.75
C ASN A 254 71.82 19.47 -47.63
N ILE A 255 71.38 18.29 -48.06
CA ILE A 255 72.14 17.42 -48.99
C ILE A 255 72.32 18.09 -50.36
N GLU A 256 71.27 18.76 -50.86
CA GLU A 256 71.32 19.56 -52.10
C GLU A 256 72.35 20.69 -51.98
N LEU A 257 72.28 21.50 -50.92
CA LEU A 257 73.22 22.59 -50.65
C LEU A 257 74.67 22.11 -50.45
N GLU A 258 74.87 20.96 -49.80
CA GLU A 258 76.20 20.35 -49.65
C GLU A 258 76.75 19.86 -51.00
N THR A 259 75.88 19.33 -51.87
CA THR A 259 76.24 18.94 -53.24
C THR A 259 76.66 20.16 -54.07
N ASP A 260 75.91 21.26 -54.00
CA ASP A 260 76.23 22.52 -54.68
C ASP A 260 77.52 23.17 -54.16
N LEU A 261 77.74 23.14 -52.84
CA LEU A 261 78.97 23.62 -52.23
C LEU A 261 80.19 22.82 -52.73
N ASN A 262 80.08 21.49 -52.77
CA ASN A 262 81.13 20.62 -53.29
C ASN A 262 81.39 20.87 -54.79
N ASN A 263 80.34 21.04 -55.60
CA ASN A 263 80.44 21.43 -57.01
C ASN A 263 81.16 22.79 -57.19
N ALA A 264 80.86 23.77 -56.33
CA ALA A 264 81.50 25.08 -56.35
C ALA A 264 82.98 25.01 -55.93
N LEU A 265 83.31 24.20 -54.91
CA LEU A 265 84.70 23.95 -54.49
C LEU A 265 85.51 23.23 -55.58
N GLN A 266 84.92 22.26 -56.28
CA GLN A 266 85.56 21.61 -57.42
C GLN A 266 85.88 22.63 -58.53
N LYS A 267 84.88 23.41 -58.98
CA LYS A 267 85.05 24.48 -59.99
C LYS A 267 86.15 25.48 -59.57
N LYS A 268 86.17 25.89 -58.30
CA LYS A 268 87.21 26.77 -57.74
C LYS A 268 88.61 26.12 -57.78
N SER A 269 88.71 24.81 -57.57
CA SER A 269 89.97 24.07 -57.68
C SER A 269 90.47 23.98 -59.14
N GLU A 270 89.55 23.79 -60.09
CA GLU A 270 89.85 23.75 -61.53
C GLU A 270 90.31 25.12 -62.05
N LEU A 271 89.63 26.20 -61.66
CA LEU A 271 90.05 27.57 -61.95
C LEU A 271 91.44 27.88 -61.38
N ARG A 272 91.74 27.43 -60.15
CA ARG A 272 93.09 27.54 -59.56
C ARG A 272 94.14 26.76 -60.35
N LYS A 273 93.84 25.54 -60.82
CA LYS A 273 94.74 24.76 -61.69
C LYS A 273 95.02 25.50 -63.00
N ARG A 274 93.97 25.97 -63.70
CA ARG A 274 94.09 26.77 -64.92
C ARG A 274 94.92 28.03 -64.71
N LEU A 275 94.70 28.77 -63.62
CA LEU A 275 95.47 29.97 -63.29
C LEU A 275 96.97 29.68 -63.07
N ILE A 276 97.31 28.54 -62.46
CA ILE A 276 98.70 28.12 -62.28
C ILE A 276 99.32 27.74 -63.63
N GLU A 277 98.59 27.02 -64.48
CA GLU A 277 99.03 26.62 -65.81
C GLU A 277 99.26 27.83 -66.73
N ILE A 278 98.33 28.78 -66.74
CA ILE A 278 98.44 30.08 -67.39
C ILE A 278 99.71 30.82 -66.91
N LYS A 279 99.94 30.91 -65.59
CA LYS A 279 101.14 31.56 -65.04
C LYS A 279 102.44 30.86 -65.46
N ARG A 280 102.45 29.52 -65.58
CA ARG A 280 103.60 28.76 -66.10
C ARG A 280 103.82 29.01 -67.59
N SER A 281 102.75 28.97 -68.40
CA SER A 281 102.79 29.25 -69.83
C SER A 281 103.33 30.64 -70.11
N HIS A 282 102.79 31.66 -69.44
CA HIS A 282 103.28 33.03 -69.52
C HIS A 282 104.77 33.14 -69.13
N LYS A 283 105.20 32.54 -68.01
CA LYS A 283 106.61 32.51 -67.61
C LYS A 283 107.51 31.86 -68.68
N SER A 284 107.06 30.78 -69.31
CA SER A 284 107.79 30.11 -70.39
C SER A 284 107.89 31.00 -71.65
N SER A 285 106.80 31.65 -72.05
CA SER A 285 106.80 32.60 -73.18
C SER A 285 107.72 33.80 -72.92
N VAL A 286 107.73 34.33 -71.69
CA VAL A 286 108.67 35.40 -71.28
C VAL A 286 110.13 34.92 -71.37
N GLN A 287 110.44 33.69 -70.95
CA GLN A 287 111.78 33.12 -71.07
C GLN A 287 112.18 32.87 -72.54
N LYS A 288 111.27 32.36 -73.39
CA LYS A 288 111.52 32.16 -74.82
C LYS A 288 111.81 33.47 -75.55
N ALA A 289 111.02 34.52 -75.29
CA ALA A 289 111.23 35.83 -75.89
C ALA A 289 112.55 36.49 -75.43
N GLN A 290 112.94 36.30 -74.17
CA GLN A 290 114.27 36.71 -73.66
C GLN A 290 115.42 35.98 -74.40
N ALA A 291 115.30 34.67 -74.62
CA ALA A 291 116.29 33.89 -75.35
C ALA A 291 116.40 34.28 -76.84
N ALA A 292 115.38 34.94 -77.40
CA ALA A 292 115.32 35.37 -78.79
C ALA A 292 115.78 36.84 -79.02
N ASN A 293 116.27 37.54 -78.00
CA ASN A 293 116.56 38.98 -78.04
C ASN A 293 115.39 39.87 -78.54
N LEU A 294 114.15 39.40 -78.37
CA LEU A 294 112.96 40.21 -78.66
C LEU A 294 112.74 41.22 -77.53
N CYS A 295 112.43 42.47 -77.89
CA CYS A 295 112.20 43.53 -76.93
C CYS A 295 111.07 43.14 -75.96
N ARG A 296 111.33 43.23 -74.64
CA ARG A 296 110.38 42.78 -73.60
C ARG A 296 109.00 43.44 -73.72
N ASP A 297 108.96 44.67 -74.23
CA ASP A 297 107.75 45.49 -74.35
C ASP A 297 106.78 45.00 -75.45
N LEU A 298 107.23 44.09 -76.33
CA LEU A 298 106.38 43.45 -77.36
C LEU A 298 105.69 42.18 -76.85
N ILE A 299 106.06 41.66 -75.68
CA ILE A 299 105.32 40.58 -75.03
C ILE A 299 104.10 41.22 -74.35
N LYS A 300 103.06 41.51 -75.14
CA LYS A 300 101.76 41.91 -74.58
C LYS A 300 101.35 40.86 -73.55
N TYR A 301 101.31 41.28 -72.29
CA TYR A 301 100.55 40.59 -71.27
C TYR A 301 99.08 40.81 -71.67
N GLU A 302 98.51 39.87 -72.45
CA GLU A 302 97.06 39.81 -72.62
C GLU A 302 96.47 39.71 -71.22
N SER A 303 95.84 40.81 -70.79
CA SER A 303 95.19 40.87 -69.51
C SER A 303 94.05 39.86 -69.53
N ILE A 304 94.18 38.81 -68.73
CA ILE A 304 93.19 37.73 -68.64
C ILE A 304 91.99 38.20 -67.77
N GLY A 305 91.65 39.49 -67.87
CA GLY A 305 90.42 40.10 -67.39
C GLY A 305 89.28 40.04 -68.42
N GLU A 306 89.54 39.58 -69.65
CA GLU A 306 88.53 39.50 -70.73
C GLU A 306 88.04 38.07 -71.02
N LEU A 307 88.35 37.10 -70.14
CA LEU A 307 87.84 35.71 -70.21
C LEU A 307 86.72 35.40 -69.19
N GLU A 308 86.25 36.40 -68.45
CA GLU A 308 84.99 36.37 -67.69
C GLU A 308 83.93 37.23 -68.40
N ASN A 309 83.36 36.75 -69.53
CA ASN A 309 82.32 37.53 -70.21
C ASN A 309 81.20 36.77 -70.96
N ASP A 310 81.06 35.45 -70.78
CA ASP A 310 79.80 34.76 -71.14
C ASP A 310 78.89 34.53 -69.93
N LYS A 311 79.44 34.08 -68.79
CA LYS A 311 78.63 33.86 -67.58
C LYS A 311 78.30 35.14 -66.83
N ASP A 312 79.21 36.11 -66.83
CA ASP A 312 78.95 37.44 -66.25
C ASP A 312 78.01 38.28 -67.11
N ASN A 313 78.01 38.10 -68.44
CA ASN A 313 76.99 38.71 -69.30
C ASN A 313 75.64 38.01 -69.17
N VAL A 314 75.57 36.68 -69.03
CA VAL A 314 74.30 36.01 -68.71
C VAL A 314 73.78 36.43 -67.33
N LEU A 315 74.64 36.56 -66.31
CA LEU A 315 74.21 37.03 -64.99
C LEU A 315 73.79 38.51 -65.00
N LYS A 316 74.53 39.39 -65.69
CA LYS A 316 74.13 40.79 -65.90
C LYS A 316 72.85 40.90 -66.71
N GLN A 317 72.66 40.08 -67.74
CA GLN A 317 71.43 40.05 -68.54
C GLN A 317 70.25 39.55 -67.72
N PHE A 318 70.43 38.50 -66.90
CA PHE A 318 69.37 37.99 -66.02
C PHE A 318 69.03 38.97 -64.91
N ILE A 319 70.02 39.66 -64.33
CA ILE A 319 69.81 40.76 -63.38
C ILE A 319 69.10 41.91 -64.09
N SER A 320 69.56 42.39 -65.25
CA SER A 320 68.90 43.47 -66.01
C SER A 320 67.48 43.11 -66.46
N GLN A 321 67.19 41.86 -66.81
CA GLN A 321 65.84 41.39 -67.13
C GLN A 321 64.96 41.31 -65.88
N SER A 322 65.49 40.81 -64.76
CA SER A 322 64.76 40.75 -63.48
C SER A 322 64.49 42.15 -62.91
N THR A 323 65.48 43.04 -62.94
CA THR A 323 65.34 44.45 -62.53
C THR A 323 64.44 45.22 -63.49
N GLY A 324 64.53 44.95 -64.80
CA GLY A 324 63.62 45.52 -65.80
C GLY A 324 62.16 45.11 -65.56
N SER A 325 61.90 43.81 -65.36
CA SER A 325 60.58 43.27 -65.02
C SER A 325 60.05 43.82 -63.70
N LEU A 326 60.90 43.99 -62.68
CA LEU A 326 60.53 44.60 -61.41
C LEU A 326 60.17 46.08 -61.59
N ILE A 327 60.98 46.85 -62.34
CA ILE A 327 60.72 48.27 -62.65
C ILE A 327 59.42 48.41 -63.45
N GLU A 328 59.18 47.55 -64.44
CA GLU A 328 57.96 47.57 -65.25
C GLU A 328 56.73 47.18 -64.42
N THR A 329 56.85 46.20 -63.52
CA THR A 329 55.77 45.83 -62.59
C THR A 329 55.46 46.97 -61.61
N VAL A 330 56.49 47.62 -61.07
CA VAL A 330 56.36 48.79 -60.20
C VAL A 330 55.71 49.96 -60.94
N ALA A 331 56.15 50.26 -62.17
CA ALA A 331 55.58 51.30 -63.02
C ALA A 331 54.12 51.01 -63.41
N ASN A 332 53.79 49.76 -63.75
CA ASN A 332 52.43 49.33 -64.04
C ASN A 332 51.52 49.44 -62.80
N CYS A 333 51.99 49.06 -61.61
CA CYS A 333 51.27 49.28 -60.36
C CYS A 333 51.08 50.77 -60.06
N GLN A 334 52.12 51.60 -60.23
CA GLN A 334 52.04 53.06 -60.10
C GLN A 334 51.01 53.67 -61.05
N GLN A 335 51.01 53.27 -62.33
CA GLN A 335 50.05 53.73 -63.33
C GLN A 335 48.62 53.26 -63.02
N HIS A 336 48.45 51.99 -62.62
CA HIS A 336 47.13 51.43 -62.28
C HIS A 336 46.51 52.13 -61.06
N LEU A 337 47.32 52.39 -60.03
CA LEU A 337 46.91 53.12 -58.82
C LEU A 337 46.89 54.65 -59.01
N LYS A 338 47.39 55.16 -60.14
CA LYS A 338 47.56 56.59 -60.46
C LYS A 338 48.44 57.35 -59.45
N LEU A 339 49.49 56.71 -58.96
CA LEU A 339 50.45 57.27 -57.99
C LEU A 339 51.81 57.46 -58.65
N THR A 340 52.47 58.59 -58.40
CA THR A 340 53.83 58.86 -58.91
C THR A 340 54.93 58.16 -58.10
N ASP A 341 54.61 57.64 -56.92
CA ASP A 341 55.53 57.00 -55.97
C ASP A 341 54.73 56.04 -55.08
N LEU A 342 55.11 54.76 -55.01
CA LEU A 342 54.41 53.76 -54.19
C LEU A 342 54.57 54.02 -52.68
N THR A 343 55.60 54.77 -52.25
CA THR A 343 55.76 55.15 -50.84
C THR A 343 54.73 56.19 -50.38
N GLN A 344 54.02 56.82 -51.32
CA GLN A 344 52.89 57.70 -51.02
C GLN A 344 51.60 56.95 -50.67
N ILE A 345 51.59 55.61 -50.77
CA ILE A 345 50.54 54.76 -50.18
C ILE A 345 50.67 54.83 -48.65
N LYS A 346 50.18 55.93 -48.07
CA LYS A 346 49.97 56.05 -46.63
C LYS A 346 48.81 55.13 -46.26
N THR A 347 49.13 53.92 -45.80
CA THR A 347 48.16 53.03 -45.17
C THR A 347 47.65 53.66 -43.87
N THR A 348 46.63 54.50 -43.96
CA THR A 348 45.94 55.11 -42.81
C THR A 348 45.10 54.11 -42.02
N HIS A 349 45.14 52.83 -42.41
CA HIS A 349 44.57 51.70 -41.69
C HIS A 349 45.70 50.71 -41.40
N PRO A 350 45.99 50.38 -40.13
CA PRO A 350 46.88 49.27 -39.81
C PRO A 350 46.27 47.98 -40.31
N MET A 351 47.11 47.03 -40.75
CA MET A 351 46.65 45.70 -41.09
C MET A 351 46.05 45.04 -39.84
N PRO A 352 44.84 44.45 -39.88
CA PRO A 352 44.23 43.85 -38.69
C PRO A 352 45.13 42.75 -38.10
N GLU A 353 45.26 42.70 -36.77
CA GLU A 353 46.05 41.65 -36.11
C GLU A 353 45.56 40.25 -36.54
N GLY A 354 46.51 39.39 -36.90
CA GLY A 354 46.24 38.03 -37.36
C GLY A 354 45.72 37.90 -38.80
N LYS A 355 45.73 38.96 -39.62
CA LYS A 355 45.39 38.89 -41.06
C LYS A 355 46.62 38.93 -41.97
N SER A 356 46.57 38.14 -43.04
CA SER A 356 47.65 38.02 -44.03
C SER A 356 47.45 38.98 -45.22
N LEU A 357 48.49 39.14 -46.04
CA LEU A 357 48.36 39.87 -47.30
C LEU A 357 47.39 39.16 -48.28
N GLU A 358 47.30 37.82 -48.19
CA GLU A 358 46.36 36.98 -48.93
C GLU A 358 44.90 37.32 -48.59
N ASP A 359 44.58 37.53 -47.30
CA ASP A 359 43.25 37.98 -46.86
C ASP A 359 42.88 39.34 -47.48
N LEU A 360 43.86 40.25 -47.59
CA LEU A 360 43.65 41.60 -48.13
C LEU A 360 43.44 41.58 -49.65
N ILE A 361 44.22 40.77 -50.37
CA ILE A 361 44.05 40.52 -51.81
C ILE A 361 42.67 39.89 -52.09
N THR A 362 42.30 38.89 -51.28
CA THR A 362 40.98 38.22 -51.34
C THR A 362 39.85 39.23 -51.10
N PHE A 363 39.98 40.10 -50.09
CA PHE A 363 38.99 41.15 -49.79
C PHE A 363 38.79 42.13 -50.96
N TYR A 364 39.86 42.56 -51.63
CA TYR A 364 39.74 43.46 -52.78
C TYR A 364 39.11 42.75 -53.99
N HIS A 365 39.54 41.53 -54.34
CA HIS A 365 38.94 40.79 -55.46
C HIS A 365 37.46 40.45 -55.22
N ALA A 366 37.06 40.11 -53.98
CA ALA A 366 35.67 39.84 -53.61
C ALA A 366 34.72 41.06 -53.71
N ASN A 367 35.26 42.27 -53.89
CA ASN A 367 34.48 43.51 -53.98
C ASN A 367 34.66 44.27 -55.31
N GLN A 368 35.56 43.84 -56.21
CA GLN A 368 35.77 44.48 -57.52
C GLN A 368 34.54 44.47 -58.46
N THR A 369 33.55 43.62 -58.22
CA THR A 369 32.35 43.46 -59.07
C THR A 369 31.07 44.10 -58.51
N LYS A 370 31.13 44.79 -57.35
CA LYS A 370 29.95 45.40 -56.72
C LYS A 370 29.79 46.86 -57.15
N THR A 371 29.02 47.08 -58.21
CA THR A 371 28.56 48.43 -58.58
C THR A 371 27.77 49.07 -57.43
N PRO A 372 28.00 50.35 -57.08
CA PRO A 372 27.36 50.98 -55.93
C PRO A 372 25.89 51.31 -56.21
N THR A 373 24.98 50.54 -55.62
CA THR A 373 23.55 50.87 -55.58
C THR A 373 23.29 51.81 -54.39
N PRO A 374 22.70 53.00 -54.60
CA PRO A 374 22.51 53.97 -53.52
C PRO A 374 21.32 53.56 -52.65
N THR A 375 21.58 53.07 -51.44
CA THR A 375 20.57 52.97 -50.37
C THR A 375 21.10 53.64 -49.12
N GLN A 376 20.24 54.42 -48.46
CA GLN A 376 20.62 55.34 -47.38
C GLN A 376 21.18 54.60 -46.15
N PRO A 377 22.24 55.12 -45.51
CA PRO A 377 22.70 54.61 -44.23
C PRO A 377 21.89 55.23 -43.08
N THR A 378 20.99 54.44 -42.47
CA THR A 378 20.72 54.62 -41.03
C THR A 378 21.77 53.80 -40.27
N ILE A 379 22.98 54.36 -40.19
CA ILE A 379 24.00 53.85 -39.28
C ILE A 379 23.66 54.39 -37.90
N THR A 380 23.07 53.55 -37.04
CA THR A 380 23.21 53.75 -35.59
C THR A 380 24.65 53.44 -35.26
N LYS A 381 25.42 54.51 -35.14
CA LYS A 381 26.83 54.53 -34.75
C LYS A 381 26.95 53.85 -33.39
N LEU A 382 27.49 52.63 -33.34
CA LEU A 382 27.80 51.97 -32.08
C LEU A 382 29.01 52.70 -31.47
N GLU A 383 28.73 53.72 -30.66
CA GLU A 383 29.77 54.41 -29.92
C GLU A 383 30.36 53.46 -28.88
N SER A 384 31.68 53.29 -28.98
CA SER A 384 32.52 52.72 -27.92
C SER A 384 32.29 53.51 -26.63
N GLY A 385 31.37 53.05 -25.78
CA GLY A 385 30.96 53.77 -24.58
C GLY A 385 29.89 53.09 -23.74
N GLU A 386 28.98 52.29 -24.32
CA GLU A 386 28.02 51.53 -23.53
C GLU A 386 28.60 50.19 -23.05
N PRO A 387 28.55 49.87 -21.75
CA PRO A 387 29.04 48.60 -21.25
C PRO A 387 28.17 47.44 -21.74
N ASN A 388 28.79 46.29 -22.03
CA ASN A 388 28.10 45.05 -22.44
C ASN A 388 26.93 44.66 -21.52
N GLU A 389 26.97 45.12 -20.26
CA GLU A 389 25.89 45.01 -19.28
C GLU A 389 24.54 45.53 -19.82
N THR A 390 24.48 46.68 -20.51
CA THR A 390 23.21 47.25 -21.01
C THR A 390 22.57 46.35 -22.07
N ILE A 391 23.38 45.78 -22.98
CA ILE A 391 22.91 44.88 -24.04
C ILE A 391 22.37 43.58 -23.44
N ILE A 392 23.12 42.98 -22.51
CA ILE A 392 22.73 41.73 -21.82
C ILE A 392 21.47 41.94 -20.97
N VAL A 393 21.39 43.07 -20.25
CA VAL A 393 20.23 43.44 -19.42
C VAL A 393 18.98 43.61 -20.29
N ASN A 394 19.08 44.28 -21.43
CA ASN A 394 17.96 44.45 -22.35
C ASN A 394 17.50 43.13 -22.98
N GLN A 395 18.44 42.23 -23.30
CA GLN A 395 18.10 40.90 -23.78
C GLN A 395 17.37 40.08 -22.70
N ILE A 396 17.82 40.11 -21.44
CA ILE A 396 17.12 39.44 -20.32
C ILE A 396 15.72 40.02 -20.09
N ILE A 397 15.55 41.35 -20.18
CA ILE A 397 14.24 42.00 -20.03
C ILE A 397 13.27 41.55 -21.11
N GLN A 398 13.75 41.41 -22.35
CA GLN A 398 12.95 41.03 -23.51
C GLN A 398 12.63 39.54 -23.55
N GLU A 399 13.59 38.65 -23.24
CA GLU A 399 13.37 37.20 -23.27
C GLU A 399 12.51 36.69 -22.10
N CYS A 400 12.61 37.34 -20.93
CA CYS A 400 11.86 36.94 -19.73
C CYS A 400 10.57 37.74 -19.48
N ASP A 401 10.17 38.61 -20.42
CA ASP A 401 9.00 39.51 -20.35
C ASP A 401 8.78 40.16 -18.96
N LEU A 402 9.83 40.79 -18.42
CA LEU A 402 9.85 41.25 -17.02
C LEU A 402 9.00 42.51 -16.76
N GLY A 403 8.38 43.07 -17.80
CA GLY A 403 7.62 44.33 -17.73
C GLY A 403 8.48 45.56 -17.40
N LEU A 404 9.80 45.48 -17.63
CA LEU A 404 10.78 46.56 -17.39
C LEU A 404 11.10 47.30 -18.69
N ASN A 405 11.64 48.52 -18.58
CA ASN A 405 12.02 49.31 -19.75
C ASN A 405 13.46 49.00 -20.21
N GLN A 406 13.78 49.30 -21.47
CA GLN A 406 15.09 49.05 -22.11
C GLN A 406 16.26 49.89 -21.56
N ASN A 407 16.06 50.60 -20.43
CA ASN A 407 17.09 51.34 -19.71
C ASN A 407 17.13 50.96 -18.22
N SER A 408 16.47 49.85 -17.84
CA SER A 408 16.47 49.37 -16.45
C SER A 408 17.84 48.82 -16.08
N SER A 409 18.33 49.14 -14.89
CA SER A 409 19.60 48.62 -14.39
C SER A 409 19.53 47.12 -14.05
N LEU A 410 20.68 46.44 -14.07
CA LEU A 410 20.78 45.02 -13.67
C LEU A 410 20.17 44.76 -12.27
N ASN A 411 20.33 45.70 -11.33
CA ASN A 411 19.73 45.60 -9.99
C ASN A 411 18.19 45.64 -10.02
N GLN A 412 17.57 46.38 -10.95
CA GLN A 412 16.11 46.40 -11.12
C GLN A 412 15.63 45.07 -11.73
N VAL A 413 16.36 44.51 -12.69
CA VAL A 413 16.11 43.17 -13.25
C VAL A 413 16.20 42.10 -12.16
N ILE A 414 17.29 42.06 -11.39
CA ILE A 414 17.48 41.11 -10.29
C ILE A 414 16.38 41.28 -9.22
N SER A 415 15.99 42.51 -8.88
CA SER A 415 14.90 42.77 -7.93
C SER A 415 13.55 42.25 -8.44
N GLN A 416 13.24 42.46 -9.72
CA GLN A 416 11.99 42.00 -10.34
C GLN A 416 11.95 40.47 -10.49
N ILE A 417 13.05 39.82 -10.87
CA ILE A 417 13.16 38.35 -10.90
C ILE A 417 12.96 37.78 -9.48
N ASN A 418 13.63 38.35 -8.48
CA ASN A 418 13.43 37.94 -7.07
C ASN A 418 11.99 38.18 -6.59
N LYS A 419 11.33 39.23 -7.07
CA LYS A 419 9.93 39.50 -6.78
C LYS A 419 9.04 38.42 -7.39
N LEU A 420 9.24 38.06 -8.66
CA LEU A 420 8.50 37.00 -9.35
C LEU A 420 8.67 35.62 -8.68
N ILE A 421 9.90 35.29 -8.24
CA ILE A 421 10.20 34.05 -7.51
C ILE A 421 9.53 34.03 -6.12
N LYS A 422 9.44 35.19 -5.44
CA LYS A 422 8.84 35.29 -4.10
C LYS A 422 7.32 35.49 -4.10
N THR A 423 6.75 36.03 -5.18
CA THR A 423 5.29 36.04 -5.37
C THR A 423 4.82 34.63 -5.66
N LYS A 424 4.34 33.95 -4.62
CA LYS A 424 3.58 32.70 -4.72
C LYS A 424 2.60 32.82 -5.89
N PRO A 425 2.58 31.86 -6.84
CA PRO A 425 1.93 32.04 -8.12
C PRO A 425 0.47 32.47 -7.94
N PRO A 426 -0.02 33.46 -8.71
CA PRO A 426 -1.39 33.93 -8.57
C PRO A 426 -2.34 32.74 -8.75
N THR A 427 -3.31 32.62 -7.84
CA THR A 427 -4.36 31.60 -7.94
C THR A 427 -5.23 31.90 -9.16
N ILE A 428 -4.81 31.39 -10.32
CA ILE A 428 -5.56 31.45 -11.57
C ILE A 428 -6.88 30.72 -11.31
N LYS A 429 -7.99 31.45 -11.38
CA LYS A 429 -9.33 30.83 -11.41
C LYS A 429 -9.36 29.93 -12.64
N PRO A 430 -9.70 28.64 -12.51
CA PRO A 430 -9.60 27.71 -13.62
C PRO A 430 -10.56 28.09 -14.74
N VAL A 431 -10.01 28.48 -15.88
CA VAL A 431 -10.73 28.52 -17.15
C VAL A 431 -10.71 27.10 -17.69
N ASN A 432 -11.88 26.46 -17.68
CA ASN A 432 -12.25 25.21 -18.37
C ASN A 432 -11.11 24.50 -19.14
N GLN A 433 -10.33 23.68 -18.43
CA GLN A 433 -9.62 22.55 -19.01
C GLN A 433 -10.27 21.25 -18.49
N PRO A 434 -10.49 20.24 -19.34
CA PRO A 434 -11.04 18.96 -18.91
C PRO A 434 -10.06 18.30 -17.94
N SER A 435 -10.56 17.87 -16.79
CA SER A 435 -9.74 17.27 -15.74
C SER A 435 -9.42 15.81 -16.04
N ASP A 436 -8.21 15.54 -16.49
CA ASP A 436 -7.59 14.22 -16.39
C ASP A 436 -7.32 13.91 -14.91
N ASN A 437 -8.37 13.53 -14.18
CA ASN A 437 -8.19 12.75 -12.96
C ASN A 437 -7.84 11.30 -13.36
N PRO A 438 -7.17 10.52 -12.52
CA PRO A 438 -6.72 9.16 -12.86
C PRO A 438 -7.86 8.13 -13.06
N PHE A 439 -9.13 8.56 -12.98
CA PHE A 439 -10.32 7.74 -13.16
C PHE A 439 -11.25 8.25 -14.29
N GLY A 440 -10.88 9.31 -15.01
CA GLY A 440 -11.64 9.89 -16.13
C GLY A 440 -12.97 10.57 -15.78
N GLU A 441 -13.28 10.81 -14.50
CA GLU A 441 -14.56 11.39 -14.06
C GLU A 441 -14.40 12.78 -13.45
N SER A 442 -15.26 13.74 -13.81
CA SER A 442 -15.23 15.07 -13.18
C SER A 442 -15.67 15.01 -11.71
N LEU A 443 -15.17 15.94 -10.88
CA LEU A 443 -15.47 15.94 -9.44
C LEU A 443 -16.97 16.14 -9.17
N GLU A 444 -17.67 16.88 -10.03
CA GLU A 444 -19.12 17.08 -9.98
C GLU A 444 -19.87 15.76 -10.17
N LYS A 445 -19.40 14.90 -11.10
CA LYS A 445 -19.98 13.58 -11.35
C LYS A 445 -19.75 12.64 -10.17
N ILE A 446 -18.54 12.66 -9.58
CA ILE A 446 -18.21 11.89 -8.38
C ILE A 446 -19.08 12.34 -7.20
N ALA A 447 -19.25 13.67 -6.99
CA ALA A 447 -20.11 14.22 -5.96
C ALA A 447 -21.60 13.86 -6.17
N GLU A 448 -22.08 13.81 -7.42
CA GLU A 448 -23.44 13.33 -7.73
C GLU A 448 -23.61 11.83 -7.46
N ILE A 449 -22.60 11.01 -7.76
CA ILE A 449 -22.60 9.57 -7.44
C ILE A 449 -22.60 9.37 -5.92
N ASP A 450 -21.75 10.08 -5.17
CA ASP A 450 -21.69 9.99 -3.70
C ASP A 450 -23.01 10.42 -3.04
N LEU A 451 -23.67 11.47 -3.56
CA LEU A 451 -25.00 11.89 -3.06
C LEU A 451 -26.07 10.82 -3.26
N ASN A 452 -26.16 10.27 -4.47
CA ASN A 452 -27.13 9.22 -4.77
C ASN A 452 -26.80 7.91 -4.02
N GLY A 453 -25.51 7.63 -3.82
CA GLY A 453 -25.02 6.52 -2.99
C GLY A 453 -25.45 6.67 -1.54
N LEU A 454 -25.15 7.80 -0.90
CA LEU A 454 -25.51 8.07 0.50
C LEU A 454 -27.02 7.99 0.77
N GLU A 455 -27.87 8.60 -0.07
CA GLU A 455 -29.33 8.52 0.13
C GLU A 455 -29.87 7.10 -0.02
N LYS A 456 -29.27 6.30 -0.92
CA LYS A 456 -29.67 4.92 -1.19
C LYS A 456 -29.14 3.92 -0.15
N GLU A 457 -27.89 4.06 0.28
CA GLU A 457 -27.21 3.17 1.23
C GLU A 457 -27.70 3.40 2.66
N LEU A 458 -27.86 4.66 3.07
CA LEU A 458 -28.34 5.01 4.41
C LEU A 458 -29.87 5.02 4.52
N GLY A 459 -30.60 4.97 3.40
CA GLY A 459 -32.06 4.97 3.38
C GLY A 459 -32.70 6.27 3.90
N ILE A 460 -31.93 7.37 3.92
CA ILE A 460 -32.37 8.68 4.43
C ILE A 460 -32.31 9.75 3.34
N LYS A 461 -33.16 10.76 3.48
CA LYS A 461 -33.10 11.97 2.68
C LYS A 461 -32.10 12.95 3.29
N LEU A 462 -30.99 13.21 2.60
CA LEU A 462 -29.95 14.12 3.06
C LEU A 462 -30.49 15.56 3.17
N SER A 463 -29.97 16.34 4.13
CA SER A 463 -30.34 17.75 4.27
C SER A 463 -29.89 18.55 3.05
N SER A 464 -30.64 19.60 2.69
CA SER A 464 -30.29 20.47 1.55
C SER A 464 -28.93 21.14 1.72
N GLU A 465 -28.53 21.42 2.96
CA GLU A 465 -27.24 21.99 3.30
C GLU A 465 -26.08 21.02 2.99
N ILE A 466 -26.18 19.76 3.41
CA ILE A 466 -25.17 18.73 3.12
C ILE A 466 -25.12 18.43 1.61
N LYS A 467 -26.28 18.39 0.94
CA LYS A 467 -26.33 18.28 -0.52
C LYS A 467 -25.62 19.43 -1.23
N GLN A 468 -25.70 20.64 -0.68
CA GLN A 468 -24.99 21.80 -1.22
C GLN A 468 -23.49 21.75 -0.92
N GLN A 469 -23.09 21.40 0.31
CA GLN A 469 -21.68 21.26 0.70
C GLN A 469 -20.96 20.21 -0.16
N ILE A 470 -21.57 19.03 -0.37
CA ILE A 470 -21.02 17.98 -1.24
C ILE A 470 -20.88 18.45 -2.69
N LYS A 471 -21.87 19.20 -3.23
CA LYS A 471 -21.79 19.79 -4.58
C LYS A 471 -20.79 20.94 -4.70
N GLN A 472 -20.37 21.54 -3.59
CA GLN A 472 -19.41 22.65 -3.55
C GLN A 472 -17.99 22.19 -3.19
N ALA A 473 -17.78 20.90 -2.90
CA ALA A 473 -16.47 20.34 -2.59
C ALA A 473 -15.49 20.59 -3.75
N THR A 474 -14.36 21.23 -3.44
CA THR A 474 -13.35 21.66 -4.41
C THR A 474 -12.34 20.57 -4.75
N ASN A 475 -12.29 19.52 -3.93
CA ASN A 475 -11.36 18.41 -4.05
C ASN A 475 -11.92 17.13 -3.40
N TYR A 476 -11.33 15.98 -3.73
CA TYR A 476 -11.79 14.68 -3.24
C TYR A 476 -11.64 14.49 -1.71
N GLN A 477 -10.66 15.15 -1.08
CA GLN A 477 -10.44 15.05 0.37
C GLN A 477 -11.55 15.77 1.15
N GLU A 478 -11.98 16.94 0.66
CA GLU A 478 -13.14 17.68 1.16
C GLU A 478 -14.43 16.86 1.00
N LEU A 479 -14.67 16.31 -0.21
CA LEU A 479 -15.80 15.42 -0.50
C LEU A 479 -15.87 14.20 0.43
N SER A 480 -14.75 13.49 0.59
CA SER A 480 -14.65 12.32 1.47
C SER A 480 -14.86 12.69 2.94
N SER A 481 -14.40 13.87 3.38
CA SER A 481 -14.61 14.33 4.76
C SER A 481 -16.09 14.59 5.06
N LEU A 482 -16.82 15.24 4.13
CA LEU A 482 -18.26 15.49 4.23
C LEU A 482 -19.06 14.17 4.23
N ARG A 483 -18.72 13.23 3.33
CA ARG A 483 -19.31 11.89 3.27
C ARG A 483 -19.16 11.15 4.61
N ASN A 484 -17.94 11.10 5.14
CA ASN A 484 -17.65 10.40 6.39
C ASN A 484 -18.31 11.08 7.61
N GLN A 485 -18.39 12.41 7.62
CA GLN A 485 -19.08 13.17 8.66
C GLN A 485 -20.57 12.81 8.73
N GLU A 486 -21.27 12.75 7.59
CA GLU A 486 -22.71 12.43 7.58
C GLU A 486 -22.99 10.95 7.89
N ILE A 487 -22.16 10.02 7.41
CA ILE A 487 -22.23 8.61 7.82
C ILE A 487 -22.09 8.49 9.34
N LYS A 488 -21.13 9.21 9.94
CA LYS A 488 -20.93 9.23 11.39
C LYS A 488 -22.14 9.85 12.11
N SER A 489 -22.66 10.99 11.67
CA SER A 489 -23.84 11.63 12.26
C SER A 489 -25.10 10.77 12.14
N TYR A 490 -25.26 9.99 11.07
CA TYR A 490 -26.34 9.01 10.93
C TYR A 490 -26.20 7.86 11.94
N LEU A 491 -24.99 7.29 12.09
CA LEU A 491 -24.72 6.24 13.07
C LEU A 491 -24.95 6.72 14.51
N GLU A 492 -24.45 7.91 14.87
CA GLU A 492 -24.66 8.51 16.19
C GLU A 492 -26.14 8.78 16.48
N ARG A 493 -26.89 9.32 15.50
CA ARG A 493 -28.34 9.58 15.62
C ARG A 493 -29.15 8.29 15.84
N ASN A 494 -28.73 7.18 15.25
CA ASN A 494 -29.41 5.90 15.40
C ASN A 494 -28.97 5.12 16.65
N GLN A 495 -27.73 5.30 17.13
CA GLN A 495 -27.28 4.71 18.40
C GLN A 495 -28.06 5.24 19.61
N GLY A 496 -28.57 6.48 19.55
CA GLY A 496 -29.36 7.10 20.62
C GLY A 496 -30.84 6.66 20.70
N SER A 497 -31.37 5.90 19.74
CA SER A 497 -32.83 5.62 19.64
C SER A 497 -33.21 4.14 19.63
N VAL A 498 -32.25 3.21 19.62
CA VAL A 498 -32.53 1.76 19.67
C VAL A 498 -32.85 1.31 21.09
N ILE A 499 -34.09 1.57 21.53
CA ILE A 499 -34.83 0.54 22.25
C ILE A 499 -35.28 -0.48 21.20
N THR A 500 -34.91 -1.74 21.39
CA THR A 500 -35.18 -2.85 20.48
C THR A 500 -36.68 -3.18 20.37
N SER A 501 -37.40 -2.41 19.56
CA SER A 501 -38.73 -2.78 19.07
C SER A 501 -38.59 -3.39 17.67
N GLN A 502 -38.72 -4.72 17.59
CA GLN A 502 -38.80 -5.42 16.31
C GLN A 502 -39.97 -4.87 15.49
N PRO A 503 -39.81 -4.63 14.18
CA PRO A 503 -40.94 -4.28 13.32
C PRO A 503 -41.88 -5.48 13.24
N GLN A 504 -43.17 -5.25 13.52
CA GLN A 504 -44.22 -6.21 13.20
C GLN A 504 -44.35 -6.34 11.68
N GLN A 505 -43.65 -7.30 11.09
CA GLN A 505 -43.92 -7.71 9.71
C GLN A 505 -45.28 -8.39 9.64
N GLU A 506 -46.13 -7.92 8.71
CA GLU A 506 -47.40 -8.58 8.40
C GLU A 506 -47.18 -10.03 7.97
N VAL A 507 -48.08 -10.91 8.42
CA VAL A 507 -47.96 -12.36 8.24
C VAL A 507 -48.30 -12.76 6.80
N VAL A 508 -47.32 -12.63 5.91
CA VAL A 508 -47.36 -13.24 4.58
C VAL A 508 -47.14 -14.75 4.72
N LYS A 509 -48.23 -15.53 4.73
CA LYS A 509 -48.18 -16.99 4.62
C LYS A 509 -47.59 -17.40 3.25
N LEU A 510 -46.37 -17.95 3.23
CA LEU A 510 -45.90 -18.94 2.22
C LEU A 510 -44.54 -19.53 2.65
N PHE A 511 -44.01 -20.47 1.84
CA PHE A 511 -42.71 -21.16 2.05
C PHE A 511 -42.61 -22.27 3.11
N GLY A 512 -43.67 -23.06 3.29
CA GLY A 512 -43.59 -24.34 4.03
C GLY A 512 -42.88 -25.48 3.28
N LYS A 513 -42.77 -25.43 1.93
CA LYS A 513 -42.22 -26.53 1.13
C LYS A 513 -40.69 -26.51 1.00
N GLU A 514 -40.07 -25.34 0.84
CA GLU A 514 -38.63 -25.25 0.59
C GLU A 514 -37.79 -25.66 1.81
N ARG A 515 -38.22 -25.30 3.03
CA ARG A 515 -37.53 -25.74 4.26
C ARG A 515 -37.48 -27.27 4.40
N ILE A 516 -38.50 -27.99 3.93
CA ILE A 516 -38.51 -29.47 3.92
C ILE A 516 -37.45 -30.02 2.95
N VAL A 517 -37.24 -29.37 1.80
CA VAL A 517 -36.18 -29.75 0.84
C VAL A 517 -34.80 -29.53 1.46
N TRP A 518 -34.55 -28.36 2.05
CA TRP A 518 -33.27 -28.06 2.72
C TRP A 518 -32.95 -29.02 3.88
N VAL A 519 -33.92 -29.32 4.75
CA VAL A 519 -33.75 -30.28 5.85
C VAL A 519 -33.52 -31.71 5.31
N SER A 520 -34.24 -32.11 4.26
CA SER A 520 -34.05 -33.44 3.65
C SER A 520 -32.65 -33.59 3.05
N TRP A 521 -32.14 -32.54 2.39
CA TRP A 521 -30.80 -32.55 1.79
C TRP A 521 -29.70 -32.61 2.87
N LEU A 522 -29.88 -31.92 4.00
CA LEU A 522 -28.97 -31.96 5.14
C LEU A 522 -28.95 -33.33 5.82
N VAL A 523 -30.10 -34.01 5.96
CA VAL A 523 -30.17 -35.38 6.50
C VAL A 523 -29.49 -36.40 5.56
N ILE A 524 -29.65 -36.27 4.24
CA ILE A 524 -28.96 -37.13 3.27
C ILE A 524 -27.44 -36.94 3.34
N SER A 525 -26.97 -35.69 3.45
CA SER A 525 -25.54 -35.37 3.63
C SER A 525 -24.95 -36.06 4.87
N LEU A 526 -25.62 -35.95 6.02
CA LEU A 526 -25.19 -36.58 7.27
C LEU A 526 -25.16 -38.12 7.19
N LEU A 527 -26.13 -38.74 6.50
CA LEU A 527 -26.13 -40.19 6.28
C LEU A 527 -24.97 -40.67 5.40
N VAL A 528 -24.61 -39.92 4.35
CA VAL A 528 -23.46 -40.24 3.49
C VAL A 528 -22.14 -40.14 4.27
N ILE A 529 -21.96 -39.07 5.06
CA ILE A 529 -20.76 -38.86 5.88
C ILE A 529 -20.65 -39.93 6.98
N GLY A 530 -21.75 -40.21 7.69
CA GLY A 530 -21.80 -41.27 8.71
C GLY A 530 -21.55 -42.68 8.14
N GLY A 531 -22.07 -42.97 6.94
CA GLY A 531 -21.81 -44.21 6.22
C GLY A 531 -20.35 -44.36 5.78
N LEU A 532 -19.68 -43.25 5.43
CA LEU A 532 -18.25 -43.25 5.12
C LEU A 532 -17.40 -43.58 6.36
N LEU A 533 -17.71 -42.95 7.50
CA LEU A 533 -17.01 -43.15 8.77
C LEU A 533 -17.08 -44.61 9.27
N LEU A 534 -18.24 -45.27 9.09
CA LEU A 534 -18.41 -46.69 9.45
C LEU A 534 -17.60 -47.66 8.57
N LYS A 535 -17.15 -47.23 7.38
CA LYS A 535 -16.37 -48.07 6.47
C LYS A 535 -14.86 -48.03 6.73
N ILE A 536 -14.39 -47.09 7.55
CA ILE A 536 -13.01 -46.99 7.99
C ILE A 536 -12.80 -47.92 9.19
N LYS A 537 -12.56 -49.21 8.92
CA LYS A 537 -12.10 -50.16 9.96
C LYS A 537 -10.79 -49.64 10.57
N PRO A 538 -10.70 -49.43 11.89
CA PRO A 538 -9.45 -49.01 12.51
C PRO A 538 -8.44 -50.16 12.47
N LEU A 539 -7.32 -49.96 11.79
CA LEU A 539 -6.13 -50.80 11.95
C LEU A 539 -5.69 -50.70 13.42
N THR A 540 -5.58 -51.84 14.08
CA THR A 540 -5.31 -51.94 15.51
C THR A 540 -3.86 -51.55 15.84
N ALA A 541 -3.63 -50.27 16.09
CA ALA A 541 -2.42 -49.75 16.70
C ALA A 541 -2.64 -49.45 18.19
N LYS A 542 -1.59 -49.69 18.99
CA LYS A 542 -1.53 -49.55 20.46
C LYS A 542 -2.26 -48.31 20.99
N LYS A 543 -3.10 -48.53 22.01
CA LYS A 543 -3.83 -47.50 22.79
C LYS A 543 -2.87 -46.46 23.40
N PRO A 544 -2.93 -45.18 23.01
CA PRO A 544 -2.24 -44.10 23.71
C PRO A 544 -3.04 -43.63 24.92
N SER A 545 -2.32 -43.17 25.94
CA SER A 545 -2.84 -42.36 27.06
C SER A 545 -3.42 -41.03 26.54
N SER A 546 -4.40 -40.49 27.29
CA SER A 546 -4.80 -39.07 27.35
C SER A 546 -5.01 -38.26 26.05
N LYS A 547 -6.16 -37.55 25.96
CA LYS A 547 -6.39 -36.53 24.92
C LYS A 547 -5.32 -35.42 24.91
N LYS A 548 -4.71 -35.08 26.07
CA LYS A 548 -3.64 -34.07 26.14
C LYS A 548 -2.37 -34.50 25.42
N ASP A 549 -2.03 -35.78 25.43
CA ASP A 549 -0.81 -36.30 24.82
C ASP A 549 -0.91 -36.20 23.28
N LYS A 550 -2.10 -36.49 22.71
CA LYS A 550 -2.36 -36.32 21.27
C LYS A 550 -2.30 -34.87 20.80
N LEU A 551 -2.75 -33.90 21.61
CA LEU A 551 -2.65 -32.48 21.26
C LEU A 551 -1.18 -32.03 21.25
N ARG A 552 -0.38 -32.53 22.20
CA ARG A 552 1.07 -32.31 22.25
C ARG A 552 1.78 -32.91 21.04
N GLU A 553 1.48 -34.16 20.70
CA GLU A 553 2.04 -34.87 19.55
C GLU A 553 1.65 -34.21 18.21
N TYR A 554 0.42 -33.69 18.08
CA TYR A 554 -0.03 -32.95 16.91
C TYR A 554 0.67 -31.59 16.75
N ILE A 555 0.84 -30.84 17.85
CA ILE A 555 1.59 -29.58 17.86
C ILE A 555 3.07 -29.83 17.54
N GLU A 556 3.65 -30.90 18.08
CA GLU A 556 5.06 -31.27 17.87
C GLU A 556 5.33 -31.86 16.46
N MET A 557 4.33 -32.51 15.83
CA MET A 557 4.39 -32.81 14.39
C MET A 557 4.36 -31.53 13.56
N LYS A 558 3.39 -30.63 13.81
CA LYS A 558 3.27 -29.38 13.04
C LYS A 558 4.44 -28.42 13.22
N SER A 559 5.16 -28.48 14.34
CA SER A 559 6.39 -27.69 14.56
C SER A 559 7.65 -28.36 13.99
N LYS A 560 7.55 -29.57 13.44
CA LYS A 560 8.63 -30.30 12.74
C LYS A 560 8.37 -30.42 11.23
N GLU A 561 7.16 -30.11 10.76
CA GLU A 561 6.88 -29.82 9.36
C GLU A 561 7.50 -28.47 8.98
N ASP A 562 8.81 -28.50 8.76
CA ASP A 562 9.67 -27.36 8.46
C ASP A 562 9.50 -26.88 7.00
N ILE A 563 8.25 -26.62 6.62
CA ILE A 563 7.81 -26.23 5.27
C ILE A 563 8.53 -24.97 4.77
N PHE A 564 9.07 -24.16 5.69
CA PHE A 564 9.87 -22.97 5.38
C PHE A 564 11.37 -23.25 5.20
N ALA A 565 11.92 -24.35 5.71
CA ALA A 565 13.32 -24.72 5.53
C ALA A 565 13.61 -25.12 4.07
N ASP A 566 12.76 -25.95 3.46
CA ASP A 566 12.88 -26.31 2.05
C ASP A 566 12.64 -25.10 1.12
N TYR A 567 11.73 -24.19 1.49
CA TYR A 567 11.46 -22.99 0.67
C TYR A 567 12.64 -22.01 0.64
N GLY A 568 13.37 -21.87 1.76
CA GLY A 568 14.60 -21.07 1.80
C GLY A 568 15.72 -21.67 0.94
N LYS A 569 15.84 -23.01 0.95
CA LYS A 569 16.84 -23.73 0.17
C LYS A 569 16.55 -23.67 -1.33
N ALA A 570 15.30 -23.87 -1.74
CA ALA A 570 14.86 -23.74 -3.12
C ALA A 570 15.03 -22.31 -3.69
N LEU A 571 15.07 -21.28 -2.82
CA LEU A 571 15.40 -19.91 -3.22
C LEU A 571 16.91 -19.73 -3.46
N GLN A 572 17.77 -20.27 -2.59
CA GLN A 572 19.23 -20.23 -2.78
C GLN A 572 19.68 -21.02 -4.02
N ASP A 573 19.11 -22.21 -4.24
CA ASP A 573 19.42 -23.01 -5.42
C ASP A 573 19.08 -22.25 -6.73
N LYS A 574 18.00 -21.45 -6.70
CA LYS A 574 17.56 -20.63 -7.85
C LYS A 574 18.38 -19.35 -8.06
N GLU A 575 18.88 -18.72 -7.00
CA GLU A 575 19.85 -17.63 -7.12
C GLU A 575 21.19 -18.15 -7.69
N LEU A 576 21.64 -19.33 -7.26
CA LEU A 576 22.88 -19.96 -7.74
C LEU A 576 22.79 -20.42 -9.20
N GLU A 577 21.60 -20.81 -9.67
CA GLU A 577 21.36 -21.17 -11.07
C GLU A 577 21.34 -19.91 -11.98
N ALA A 578 20.74 -18.81 -11.52
CA ALA A 578 20.79 -17.52 -12.22
C ALA A 578 22.21 -16.90 -12.26
N GLU A 579 23.00 -17.08 -11.20
CA GLU A 579 24.40 -16.63 -11.16
C GLU A 579 25.29 -17.44 -12.12
N LYS A 580 24.97 -18.73 -12.34
CA LYS A 580 25.61 -19.54 -13.39
C LYS A 580 25.21 -19.11 -14.80
N GLU A 581 23.92 -18.87 -15.07
CA GLU A 581 23.50 -18.37 -16.40
C GLU A 581 24.18 -17.04 -16.75
N LEU A 582 24.39 -16.15 -15.77
CA LEU A 582 25.15 -14.91 -15.99
C LEU A 582 26.63 -15.18 -16.32
N LEU A 583 27.29 -16.07 -15.58
CA LEU A 583 28.70 -16.42 -15.82
C LEU A 583 28.93 -17.18 -17.14
N GLU A 584 27.94 -17.95 -17.61
CA GLU A 584 28.04 -18.72 -18.85
C GLU A 584 27.79 -17.85 -20.09
N ASN A 585 27.04 -16.74 -19.97
CA ASN A 585 26.84 -15.75 -21.04
C ASN A 585 27.98 -14.71 -21.17
N ASP A 586 28.89 -14.59 -20.19
CA ASP A 586 30.05 -13.67 -20.23
C ASP A 586 31.33 -14.35 -20.82
N PHE A 587 31.23 -15.60 -21.29
CA PHE A 587 32.37 -16.41 -21.79
C PHE A 587 32.29 -16.85 -23.26
N ASP A 588 31.23 -16.47 -23.99
CA ASP A 588 31.08 -16.56 -25.46
C ASP A 588 31.20 -15.17 -26.12
#